data_AF-A0A1Q3P729-F1
#
_entry.id   AF-A0A1Q3P729-F1
#
_cell.length_a   1.000
_cell.length_b   1.000
_cell.length_c   1.000
_cell.angle_alpha   90.00
_cell.angle_beta   90.00
_cell.angle_gamma   90.00
#
_symmetry.space_group_name_H-M   'P 1'
#
loop_
_entity.id
_entity.type
_entity.pdbx_description
1 polymer ?
#
loop_
_entity_poly.entity_id
_entity_poly.type
_entity_poly.pdbx_seq_one_letter_code
_entity_poly.pdbx_strand_id
1 'polypeptide(L)'
;MIRAIKLMLLAVLLFASNAIAYDVSKTDSRVKTFVYDENDIYKVVMHTDFQTVIELGLDETVQGYSFGNPYAWSIEADGRMIIIKPQKEFVHTNLMIVSNRRTYNFDIFSKLPEAKVDDDLAYVVRFYYPDEPKK
;
A
#
# COMPACT_ATOMS: atom_id res chain seq x y z
N MET A 1 37.08 3.52 51.52
CA MET A 1 37.02 4.05 50.14
C MET A 1 36.68 2.99 49.09
N ILE A 2 37.41 1.88 48.98
CA ILE A 2 37.22 0.88 47.89
C ILE A 2 35.82 0.22 47.86
N ARG A 3 35.18 0.00 49.03
CA ARG A 3 33.81 -0.57 49.10
C ARG A 3 32.75 0.39 48.55
N ALA A 4 32.87 1.69 48.82
CA ALA A 4 31.92 2.69 48.34
C ALA A 4 31.96 2.84 46.80
N ILE A 5 33.16 2.73 46.21
CA ILE A 5 33.35 2.76 44.75
C ILE A 5 32.72 1.53 44.08
N LYS A 6 32.82 0.33 44.68
CA LYS A 6 32.16 -0.88 44.16
C LYS A 6 30.62 -0.78 44.21
N LEU A 7 30.07 -0.22 45.28
CA LEU A 7 28.63 0.01 45.41
C LEU A 7 28.12 1.06 44.40
N MET A 8 28.92 2.09 44.13
CA MET A 8 28.60 3.11 43.13
C MET A 8 28.66 2.56 41.70
N LEU A 9 29.65 1.70 41.37
CA LEU A 9 29.70 1.03 40.06
C LEU A 9 28.51 0.09 39.82
N LEU A 10 28.06 -0.63 40.86
CA LEU A 10 26.92 -1.54 40.75
C LEU A 10 25.59 -0.79 40.55
N ALA A 11 25.45 0.39 41.15
CA ALA A 11 24.27 1.23 40.95
C ALA A 11 24.17 1.80 39.53
N VAL A 12 25.30 2.14 38.88
CA VAL A 12 25.32 2.65 37.50
C VAL A 12 24.93 1.57 36.48
N LEU A 13 25.25 0.30 36.74
CA LEU A 13 24.85 -0.84 35.89
C LEU A 13 23.34 -1.13 35.93
N LEU A 14 22.63 -0.76 36.99
CA LEU A 14 21.18 -0.99 37.14
C LEU A 14 20.32 0.09 36.45
N PHE A 15 20.91 1.21 36.03
CA PHE A 15 20.20 2.28 35.31
C PHE A 15 20.37 2.24 33.78
N ALA A 16 21.10 1.25 33.23
CA ALA A 16 21.47 1.21 31.82
C ALA A 16 20.44 0.55 30.87
N SER A 17 19.28 0.09 31.35
CA SER A 17 18.38 -0.74 30.54
C SER A 17 16.95 -0.20 30.48
N ASN A 18 16.74 0.85 29.68
CA ASN A 18 15.43 1.16 29.09
C ASN A 18 15.65 1.70 27.66
N ALA A 19 16.25 0.88 26.79
CA ALA A 19 16.16 1.12 25.36
C ALA A 19 14.81 0.57 24.88
N ILE A 20 13.83 1.45 24.67
CA ILE A 20 12.63 1.09 23.91
C ILE A 20 13.06 0.95 22.46
N ALA A 21 13.17 -0.30 21.98
CA ALA A 21 13.25 -0.56 20.56
C ALA A 21 11.87 -0.23 19.97
N TYR A 22 11.76 0.89 19.26
CA TYR A 22 10.60 1.17 18.42
C TYR A 22 10.71 0.26 17.20
N ASP A 23 9.78 -0.66 17.03
CA ASP A 23 9.71 -1.51 15.83
C ASP A 23 9.29 -0.63 14.64
N VAL A 24 10.28 -0.13 13.91
CA VAL A 24 10.10 0.68 12.68
C VAL A 24 9.54 -0.18 11.53
N SER A 25 9.37 -1.50 11.70
CA SER A 25 9.13 -2.42 10.59
C SER A 25 7.67 -2.68 10.25
N LYS A 26 6.68 -2.15 10.97
CA LYS A 26 5.27 -2.40 10.62
C LYS A 26 4.79 -1.37 9.60
N THR A 27 4.99 -1.68 8.31
CA THR A 27 4.30 -0.98 7.22
C THR A 27 2.79 -1.05 7.44
N ASP A 28 2.11 0.07 7.20
CA ASP A 28 0.64 0.15 7.29
C ASP A 28 0.01 -0.91 6.37
N SER A 29 -0.89 -1.73 6.91
CA SER A 29 -1.52 -2.86 6.20
C SER A 29 -2.31 -2.42 4.97
N ARG A 30 -2.68 -1.14 4.90
CA ARG A 30 -3.46 -0.53 3.81
C ARG A 30 -2.58 -0.03 2.66
N VAL A 31 -1.25 -0.20 2.78
CA VAL A 31 -0.31 -0.12 1.66
C VAL A 31 -0.08 -1.53 1.14
N LYS A 32 -0.73 -1.86 0.02
CA LYS A 32 -0.65 -3.18 -0.63
C LYS A 32 0.49 -3.19 -1.65
N THR A 33 1.23 -4.30 -1.70
CA THR A 33 2.25 -4.52 -2.74
C THR A 33 1.99 -5.87 -3.38
N PHE A 34 1.74 -5.89 -4.69
CA PHE A 34 1.61 -7.10 -5.48
C PHE A 34 2.94 -7.46 -6.16
N VAL A 35 3.16 -8.73 -6.45
CA VAL A 35 4.22 -9.13 -7.39
C VAL A 35 3.62 -9.01 -8.79
N TYR A 36 4.26 -8.26 -9.67
CA TYR A 36 3.79 -8.09 -11.03
C TYR A 36 3.99 -9.38 -11.84
N ASP A 37 2.92 -9.78 -12.52
CA ASP A 37 2.86 -10.78 -13.58
C ASP A 37 1.86 -10.29 -14.64
N GLU A 38 2.21 -10.44 -15.92
CA GLU A 38 1.36 -10.01 -17.04
C GLU A 38 0.06 -10.81 -17.17
N ASN A 39 0.02 -12.02 -16.59
CA ASN A 39 -1.10 -12.95 -16.65
C ASN A 39 -1.93 -12.99 -15.36
N ASP A 40 -1.62 -12.15 -14.37
CA ASP A 40 -2.33 -12.13 -13.09
C ASP A 40 -3.46 -11.08 -13.06
N ILE A 41 -4.41 -11.29 -12.14
CA ILE A 41 -5.54 -10.39 -11.89
C ILE A 41 -5.46 -9.90 -10.44
N TYR A 42 -5.19 -8.60 -10.29
CA TYR A 42 -4.97 -8.00 -8.98
C TYR A 42 -6.30 -7.62 -8.32
N LYS A 43 -6.55 -8.18 -7.14
CA LYS A 43 -7.76 -7.89 -6.36
C LYS A 43 -7.57 -6.66 -5.51
N VAL A 44 -8.41 -5.65 -5.70
CA VAL A 44 -8.35 -4.40 -4.93
C VAL A 44 -9.72 -4.06 -4.37
N VAL A 45 -9.81 -4.04 -3.04
CA VAL A 45 -11.00 -3.53 -2.33
C VAL A 45 -10.79 -2.04 -2.08
N MET A 46 -11.78 -1.26 -2.51
CA MET A 46 -11.80 0.18 -2.35
C MET A 46 -13.02 0.55 -1.50
N HIS A 47 -12.93 1.67 -0.79
CA HIS A 47 -14.03 2.12 0.06
C HIS A 47 -14.57 3.45 -0.44
N THR A 48 -15.90 3.59 -0.39
CA THR A 48 -16.56 4.89 -0.59
C THR A 48 -16.05 5.89 0.44
N ASP A 49 -16.00 7.17 0.04
CA ASP A 49 -15.36 8.27 0.79
C ASP A 49 -13.83 8.20 0.95
N PHE A 50 -13.20 7.14 0.43
CA PHE A 50 -11.75 7.01 0.34
C PHE A 50 -11.28 7.02 -1.10
N GLN A 51 -9.98 7.23 -1.27
CA GLN A 51 -9.31 7.08 -2.56
C GLN A 51 -8.23 6.01 -2.45
N THR A 52 -8.07 5.25 -3.52
CA THR A 52 -6.97 4.31 -3.70
C THR A 52 -6.03 4.90 -4.74
N VAL A 53 -4.73 4.96 -4.41
CA VAL A 53 -3.67 5.35 -5.35
C VAL A 53 -2.95 4.10 -5.82
N ILE A 54 -2.95 3.85 -7.11
CA ILE A 54 -2.13 2.81 -7.74
C ILE A 54 -0.87 3.47 -8.27
N GLU A 55 0.30 3.06 -7.76
CA GLU A 55 1.62 3.52 -8.19
C GLU A 55 2.26 2.46 -9.07
N LEU A 56 2.44 2.77 -10.36
CA LEU A 56 3.17 1.91 -11.30
C LEU A 56 4.69 2.06 -11.11
N GLY A 57 5.46 1.33 -11.92
CA GLY A 57 6.93 1.37 -11.93
C GLY A 57 7.47 2.78 -12.10
N LEU A 58 8.67 3.03 -11.56
CA LEU A 58 9.28 4.36 -11.58
C LEU A 58 9.52 4.91 -12.99
N ASP A 59 9.62 4.03 -13.99
CA ASP A 59 9.84 4.31 -15.41
C ASP A 59 8.60 4.08 -16.27
N GLU A 60 7.43 4.03 -15.62
CA GLU A 60 6.14 3.91 -16.29
C GLU A 60 5.36 5.22 -16.30
N THR A 61 4.62 5.42 -17.38
CA THR A 61 3.62 6.48 -17.52
C THR A 61 2.33 5.85 -18.00
N VAL A 62 1.24 6.21 -17.35
CA VAL A 62 -0.11 5.76 -17.70
C VAL A 62 -0.47 6.30 -19.09
N GLN A 63 -0.91 5.40 -19.95
CA GLN A 63 -1.36 5.73 -21.32
C GLN A 63 -2.87 5.62 -21.47
N GLY A 64 -3.52 4.80 -20.65
CA GLY A 64 -4.96 4.67 -20.66
C GLY A 64 -5.48 3.73 -19.58
N TYR A 65 -6.80 3.73 -19.42
CA TYR A 65 -7.51 2.85 -18.50
C TYR A 65 -8.92 2.55 -19.02
N SER A 66 -9.53 1.48 -18.54
CA SER A 66 -10.92 1.11 -18.86
C SER A 66 -11.57 0.36 -17.70
N PHE A 67 -12.82 0.71 -17.39
CA PHE A 67 -13.65 0.02 -16.40
C PHE A 67 -14.77 -0.76 -17.08
N GLY A 68 -15.15 -1.91 -16.50
CA GLY A 68 -16.37 -2.60 -16.90
C GLY A 68 -17.65 -1.80 -16.58
N ASN A 69 -17.66 -1.07 -15.47
CA ASN A 69 -18.77 -0.17 -15.09
C ASN A 69 -18.28 1.25 -14.81
N PRO A 70 -18.07 2.10 -15.83
CA PRO A 70 -17.43 3.41 -15.67
C PRO A 70 -18.23 4.41 -14.82
N TYR A 71 -19.53 4.21 -14.63
CA TYR A 71 -20.39 5.15 -13.87
C TYR A 71 -20.27 5.01 -12.35
N ALA A 72 -19.63 3.95 -11.87
CA ALA A 72 -19.45 3.68 -10.45
C ALA A 72 -18.13 4.22 -9.88
N TRP A 73 -17.28 4.84 -10.70
CA TRP A 73 -15.91 5.20 -10.33
C TRP A 73 -15.53 6.58 -10.87
N SER A 74 -14.80 7.35 -10.08
CA SER A 74 -14.03 8.50 -10.54
C SER A 74 -12.57 8.09 -10.60
N ILE A 75 -11.88 8.52 -11.66
CA ILE A 75 -10.50 8.16 -11.94
C ILE A 75 -9.74 9.36 -12.48
N GLU A 76 -8.49 9.50 -12.03
CA GLU A 76 -7.53 10.48 -12.51
C GLU A 76 -6.17 9.79 -12.68
N ALA A 77 -5.43 10.14 -13.74
CA ALA A 77 -4.09 9.63 -13.98
C ALA A 77 -3.09 10.79 -14.05
N ASP A 78 -1.98 10.66 -13.33
CA ASP A 78 -0.88 11.62 -13.33
C ASP A 78 0.47 10.89 -13.34
N GLY A 79 1.18 10.98 -14.46
CA GLY A 79 2.45 10.28 -14.67
C GLY A 79 2.28 8.77 -14.48
N ARG A 80 2.86 8.22 -13.41
CA ARG A 80 2.81 6.79 -13.04
C ARG A 80 1.68 6.44 -12.06
N MET A 81 0.92 7.44 -11.60
CA MET A 81 -0.08 7.27 -10.56
C MET A 81 -1.48 7.27 -11.15
N ILE A 82 -2.34 6.43 -10.59
CA ILE A 82 -3.78 6.41 -10.85
C ILE A 82 -4.50 6.57 -9.53
N ILE A 83 -5.38 7.56 -9.43
CA ILE A 83 -6.21 7.82 -8.26
C ILE A 83 -7.63 7.38 -8.58
N ILE A 84 -8.19 6.48 -7.77
CA ILE A 84 -9.51 5.89 -7.98
C ILE A 84 -10.39 6.15 -6.76
N LYS A 85 -11.61 6.61 -7.00
CA LYS A 85 -12.62 6.90 -5.98
C LYS A 85 -13.93 6.20 -6.33
N PRO A 86 -14.41 5.25 -5.51
CA PRO A 86 -15.73 4.67 -5.70
C PRO A 86 -16.82 5.74 -5.56
N GLN A 87 -17.75 5.78 -6.50
CA GLN A 87 -18.95 6.64 -6.46
C GLN A 87 -20.19 5.88 -5.99
N LYS A 88 -20.12 4.55 -6.00
CA LYS A 88 -21.19 3.65 -5.56
C LYS A 88 -20.62 2.53 -4.69
N GLU A 89 -21.42 2.09 -3.74
CA GLU A 89 -21.13 0.99 -2.83
C GLU A 89 -21.44 -0.36 -3.49
N PHE A 90 -20.76 -1.43 -3.05
CA PHE A 90 -21.03 -2.82 -3.43
C PHE A 90 -20.97 -3.09 -4.95
N VAL A 91 -20.13 -2.35 -5.67
CA VAL A 91 -19.89 -2.56 -7.10
C VAL A 91 -18.71 -3.47 -7.29
N HIS A 92 -18.95 -4.61 -7.95
CA HIS A 92 -17.92 -5.56 -8.38
C HIS A 92 -17.75 -5.46 -9.90
N THR A 93 -16.54 -5.16 -10.36
CA THR A 93 -16.24 -5.07 -11.80
C THR A 93 -14.75 -5.24 -12.07
N ASN A 94 -14.34 -5.12 -13.32
CA ASN A 94 -12.93 -5.13 -13.72
C ASN A 94 -12.43 -3.72 -14.05
N LEU A 95 -11.12 -3.56 -13.94
CA LEU A 95 -10.36 -2.40 -14.39
C LEU A 95 -9.12 -2.88 -15.14
N MET A 96 -8.83 -2.26 -16.28
CA MET A 96 -7.58 -2.42 -16.99
C MET A 96 -6.84 -1.09 -17.00
N ILE A 97 -5.54 -1.11 -16.70
CA ILE A 97 -4.64 0.04 -16.82
C ILE A 97 -3.53 -0.33 -17.79
N VAL A 98 -3.25 0.56 -18.74
CA VAL A 98 -2.18 0.39 -19.72
C VAL A 98 -1.17 1.52 -19.51
N SER A 99 0.10 1.14 -19.41
CA SER A 99 1.24 2.06 -19.38
C SER A 99 2.07 1.92 -20.65
N ASN A 100 3.10 2.75 -20.78
CA ASN A 100 4.13 2.62 -21.82
C ASN A 100 4.97 1.32 -21.75
N ARG A 101 4.85 0.51 -20.69
CA ARG A 101 5.62 -0.74 -20.52
C ARG A 101 4.76 -1.98 -20.28
N ARG A 102 3.61 -1.83 -19.63
CA ARG A 102 2.85 -2.96 -19.06
C ARG A 102 1.35 -2.73 -19.14
N THR A 103 0.63 -3.84 -19.11
CA THR A 103 -0.80 -3.87 -18.86
C THR A 103 -1.04 -4.50 -17.50
N TYR A 104 -2.02 -3.95 -16.78
CA TYR A 104 -2.45 -4.40 -15.46
C TYR A 104 -3.94 -4.69 -15.50
N ASN A 105 -4.33 -5.88 -15.06
CA ASN A 105 -5.73 -6.30 -14.97
C ASN A 105 -6.14 -6.40 -13.51
N PHE A 106 -7.26 -5.81 -13.17
CA PHE A 106 -7.76 -5.73 -11.81
C PHE A 106 -9.17 -6.30 -11.71
N ASP A 107 -9.40 -6.98 -10.61
CA ASP A 107 -10.71 -7.32 -10.08
C ASP A 107 -10.99 -6.39 -8.90
N ILE A 108 -11.94 -5.47 -9.06
CA ILE A 108 -12.17 -4.39 -8.09
C ILE A 108 -13.54 -4.47 -7.45
N PHE A 109 -13.59 -4.15 -6.16
CA PHE A 109 -14.81 -4.14 -5.37
C PHE A 109 -14.91 -2.90 -4.50
N SER A 110 -16.08 -2.25 -4.47
CA SER A 110 -16.34 -1.14 -3.55
C SER A 110 -17.11 -1.58 -2.30
N LYS A 111 -16.70 -1.08 -1.13
CA LYS A 111 -17.36 -1.30 0.16
C LYS A 111 -17.65 0.00 0.91
N LEU A 112 -18.47 -0.11 1.95
CA LEU A 112 -18.53 0.88 3.03
C LEU A 112 -17.41 0.62 4.04
N PRO A 113 -16.84 1.65 4.68
CA PRO A 113 -15.91 1.46 5.80
C PRO A 113 -16.62 0.82 7.00
N GLU A 114 -16.17 -0.36 7.43
CA GLU A 114 -16.81 -1.11 8.53
C GLU A 114 -16.33 -0.66 9.93
N ALA A 115 -15.10 -0.16 10.04
CA ALA A 115 -14.49 0.25 11.30
C ALA A 115 -13.44 1.37 11.12
N LYS A 116 -12.87 1.89 12.22
CA LYS A 116 -11.79 2.89 12.18
C LYS A 116 -10.52 2.39 11.47
N VAL A 117 -10.29 1.07 11.48
CA VAL A 117 -9.21 0.40 10.76
C VAL A 117 -9.84 -0.79 10.04
N ASP A 118 -9.82 -0.72 8.71
CA ASP A 118 -10.25 -1.79 7.82
C ASP A 118 -9.01 -2.24 7.04
N ASP A 119 -8.59 -3.49 7.25
CA ASP A 119 -7.39 -4.04 6.61
C ASP A 119 -7.63 -4.39 5.13
N ASP A 120 -8.88 -4.48 4.67
CA ASP A 120 -9.18 -4.65 3.24
C ASP A 120 -8.98 -3.35 2.47
N LEU A 121 -9.07 -2.19 3.14
CA LEU A 121 -8.88 -0.89 2.50
C LEU A 121 -7.48 -0.78 1.90
N ALA A 122 -7.42 -0.49 0.60
CA ALA A 122 -6.18 -0.10 -0.06
C ALA A 122 -6.10 1.42 -0.20
N TYR A 123 -5.24 2.08 0.59
CA TYR A 123 -4.88 3.49 0.32
C TYR A 123 -3.90 3.58 -0.84
N VAL A 124 -2.91 2.69 -0.85
CA VAL A 124 -1.87 2.66 -1.86
C VAL A 124 -1.70 1.22 -2.34
N VAL A 125 -1.63 1.05 -3.65
CA VAL A 125 -1.26 -0.20 -4.31
C VAL A 125 0.04 0.02 -5.06
N ARG A 126 1.01 -0.86 -4.83
CA ARG A 126 2.32 -0.89 -5.49
C ARG A 126 2.57 -2.24 -6.13
N PHE A 127 3.59 -2.28 -6.97
CA PHE A 127 4.06 -3.49 -7.61
C PHE A 127 5.55 -3.71 -7.35
N TYR A 128 5.90 -4.95 -7.05
CA TYR A 128 7.25 -5.48 -7.11
C TYR A 128 7.44 -6.18 -8.44
N TYR A 129 8.49 -5.84 -9.18
CA TYR A 129 8.77 -6.36 -10.51
C TYR A 129 9.91 -7.39 -10.42
N PRO A 130 9.61 -8.71 -10.43
CA PRO A 130 10.63 -9.74 -10.18
C PRO A 130 11.69 -9.82 -11.29
N ASP A 131 11.30 -9.49 -12.52
CA ASP A 131 12.18 -9.56 -13.70
C ASP A 131 13.06 -8.33 -13.87
N GLU A 132 12.84 -7.28 -13.08
CA GLU A 132 13.71 -6.09 -13.10
C GLU A 132 14.85 -6.23 -12.10
N PRO A 133 16.09 -5.91 -12.48
CA PRO A 133 17.20 -5.89 -11.55
C PRO A 133 16.90 -4.90 -10.42
N LYS A 134 17.11 -5.33 -9.17
CA LYS A 134 16.99 -4.46 -7.99
C LYS A 134 17.90 -3.25 -8.19
N LYS A 135 17.31 -2.05 -8.23
CA LYS A 135 18.05 -0.78 -8.24
C LYS A 135 18.64 -0.48 -6.86
#